data_AF-A0A6C0M0J8-F1
#
_entry.id   AF-A0A6C0M0J8-F1
#
_cell.length_a   1.000
_cell.length_b   1.000
_cell.length_c   1.000
_cell.angle_alpha   90.00
_cell.angle_beta   90.00
_cell.angle_gamma   90.00
#
_symmetry.space_group_name_H-M   'P 1'
#
loop_
_entity.id
_entity.type
_entity.pdbx_description
1 polymer ?
#
loop_
_entity_poly.entity_id
_entity_poly.type
_entity_poly.pdbx_seq_one_letter_code
_entity_poly.pdbx_strand_id
1 'polypeptide(L)'
;MEREHAVNRVIEMYGQNDQRSAAWHTKRTEMITASEVTDAWTTSESRRRLIMRKLDPKESSGTGACAPLIWGTRFEPIAKKIYEDETGCRIVDVSCVQHPVHLFLGASPDGILFPKEEDKTDKRWGRLVEFKCPISRDPKPEIPNHYIHQMQMQMECTGIDECEYVEFRFKQVYYAEWTAFEGKKGVFAAIGDGKVFYREDTQTLEDWKGSLEGDTDDYQFVYWILASTKKEFVPKDPQWLTTHLPDLQATWDEVVKHREAGTFPEAPVKPVTVTLDI
;
A
#
# COMPACT_ATOMS: atom_id res chain seq x y z
N MET A 1 27.04 1.39 5.29
CA MET A 1 27.07 0.62 6.56
C MET A 1 25.73 0.69 7.28
N GLU A 2 25.12 1.85 7.53
CA GLU A 2 23.83 1.92 8.25
C GLU A 2 22.66 1.23 7.51
N ARG A 3 22.49 1.49 6.21
CA ARG A 3 21.44 0.84 5.39
C ARG A 3 21.52 -0.68 5.41
N GLU A 4 22.72 -1.25 5.28
CA GLU A 4 22.90 -2.71 5.25
C GLU A 4 22.45 -3.37 6.57
N HIS A 5 22.76 -2.76 7.72
CA HIS A 5 22.28 -3.25 9.02
C HIS A 5 20.76 -3.16 9.12
N ALA A 6 20.16 -2.05 8.67
CA ALA A 6 18.72 -1.88 8.65
C ALA A 6 18.03 -2.93 7.77
N VAL A 7 18.53 -3.16 6.54
CA VAL A 7 18.03 -4.17 5.61
C VAL A 7 18.11 -5.57 6.22
N ASN A 8 19.27 -5.95 6.75
CA ASN A 8 19.46 -7.28 7.34
C ASN A 8 18.48 -7.51 8.51
N ARG A 9 18.33 -6.52 9.40
CA ARG A 9 17.35 -6.57 10.49
C ARG A 9 15.93 -6.77 9.97
N VAL A 10 15.54 -6.00 8.94
CA VAL A 10 14.18 -6.08 8.41
C VAL A 10 13.93 -7.44 7.75
N ILE A 11 14.86 -7.95 6.94
CA ILE A 11 14.73 -9.25 6.29
C ILE A 11 14.67 -10.39 7.31
N GLU A 12 15.56 -10.38 8.30
CA GLU A 12 15.61 -11.42 9.34
C GLU A 12 14.34 -11.47 10.18
N MET A 13 13.82 -10.30 10.58
CA MET A 13 12.66 -10.22 11.48
C MET A 13 11.32 -10.25 10.75
N TYR A 14 11.25 -9.79 9.50
CA TYR A 14 9.99 -9.52 8.80
C TYR A 14 9.91 -10.07 7.37
N GLY A 15 10.98 -10.68 6.84
CA GLY A 15 11.07 -11.17 5.45
C GLY A 15 10.38 -12.52 5.19
N GLN A 16 9.79 -13.16 6.19
CA GLN A 16 8.95 -14.34 5.99
C GLN A 16 7.48 -13.92 5.84
N ASN A 17 6.88 -14.35 4.72
CA ASN A 17 5.58 -13.98 4.20
C ASN A 17 4.42 -14.47 5.09
N ASP A 18 4.23 -13.83 6.25
CA ASP A 18 3.05 -14.02 7.10
C ASP A 18 2.04 -12.87 6.92
N GLN A 19 2.10 -12.13 5.79
CA GLN A 19 1.21 -11.00 5.46
C GLN A 19 -0.29 -11.35 5.47
N ARG A 20 -0.66 -12.64 5.57
CA ARG A 20 -2.04 -13.11 5.50
C ARG A 20 -2.46 -13.97 6.70
N SER A 21 -1.64 -14.13 7.73
CA SER A 21 -2.08 -14.84 8.93
C SER A 21 -3.02 -13.99 9.76
N ALA A 22 -3.92 -14.64 10.52
CA ALA A 22 -4.76 -13.93 11.47
C ALA A 22 -3.93 -13.09 12.47
N ALA A 23 -2.72 -13.55 12.82
CA ALA A 23 -1.78 -12.82 13.68
C ALA A 23 -1.29 -11.50 13.05
N TRP A 24 -1.16 -11.42 11.73
CA TRP A 24 -0.83 -10.19 11.01
C TRP A 24 -1.95 -9.15 11.08
N HIS A 25 -3.19 -9.57 10.88
CA HIS A 25 -4.36 -8.69 10.99
C HIS A 25 -4.54 -8.17 12.43
N THR A 26 -4.35 -9.03 13.44
CA THR A 26 -4.39 -8.63 14.85
C THR A 26 -3.33 -7.57 15.16
N LYS A 27 -2.07 -7.76 14.73
CA LYS A 27 -1.00 -6.76 14.95
C LYS A 27 -1.31 -5.39 14.36
N ARG A 28 -1.96 -5.31 13.19
CA ARG A 28 -2.31 -4.02 12.57
C ARG A 28 -3.38 -3.23 13.34
N THR A 29 -4.24 -3.91 14.09
CA THR A 29 -5.21 -3.23 14.98
C THR A 29 -4.54 -2.65 16.23
N GLU A 30 -3.35 -3.14 16.57
CA GLU A 30 -2.56 -2.70 17.73
C GLU A 30 -1.55 -1.59 17.39
N MET A 31 -1.60 -1.04 16.18
CA MET A 31 -0.70 0.02 15.73
C MET A 31 -1.41 1.04 14.83
N ILE A 32 -0.92 2.28 14.78
CA ILE A 32 -1.16 3.22 13.69
C ILE A 32 -0.23 2.83 12.54
N THR A 33 -0.80 2.51 11.38
CA THR A 33 -0.02 2.06 10.23
C THR A 33 0.38 3.22 9.31
N ALA A 34 1.46 3.05 8.54
CA ALA A 34 1.98 4.06 7.61
C ALA A 34 0.91 4.73 6.72
N SER A 35 -0.05 3.97 6.20
CA SER A 35 -1.12 4.51 5.35
C SER A 35 -2.16 5.35 6.10
N GLU A 36 -2.14 5.33 7.44
CA GLU A 36 -3.11 6.00 8.30
C GLU A 36 -2.54 7.22 9.01
N VAL A 37 -1.23 7.44 8.96
CA VAL A 37 -0.55 8.44 9.81
C VAL A 37 -1.14 9.84 9.61
N THR A 38 -1.44 10.23 8.37
CA THR A 38 -2.03 11.54 8.08
C THR A 38 -3.39 11.76 8.75
N ASP A 39 -4.15 10.69 9.00
CA ASP A 39 -5.45 10.81 9.65
C ASP A 39 -5.32 11.36 11.08
N ALA A 40 -4.18 11.16 11.74
CA ALA A 40 -3.93 11.61 13.11
C ALA A 40 -3.88 13.15 13.26
N TRP A 41 -3.51 13.89 12.21
CA TRP A 41 -3.33 15.35 12.28
C TRP A 41 -4.08 16.15 11.20
N THR A 42 -4.65 15.51 10.17
CA THR A 42 -5.28 16.27 9.06
C THR A 42 -6.56 16.98 9.49
N THR A 43 -7.47 16.29 10.19
CA THR A 43 -8.72 16.86 10.73
C THR A 43 -9.14 16.12 12.00
N SER A 44 -9.97 16.74 12.83
CA SER A 44 -10.58 16.07 13.98
C SER A 44 -11.42 14.85 13.57
N GLU A 45 -12.13 14.92 12.44
CA GLU A 45 -12.95 13.82 11.94
C GLU A 45 -12.11 12.67 11.37
N SER A 46 -10.99 12.95 10.69
CA SER A 46 -10.05 11.89 10.26
C SER A 46 -9.44 11.19 11.47
N ARG A 47 -9.03 11.95 12.49
CA ARG A 47 -8.45 11.42 13.72
C ARG A 47 -9.46 10.56 14.47
N ARG A 48 -10.70 11.04 14.61
CA ARG A 48 -11.81 10.27 15.20
C ARG A 48 -12.06 8.96 14.47
N ARG A 49 -12.10 8.98 13.13
CA ARG A 49 -12.29 7.78 12.32
C ARG A 49 -11.13 6.79 12.48
N LEU A 50 -9.89 7.29 12.54
CA LEU A 50 -8.74 6.46 12.86
C LEU A 50 -8.91 5.78 14.23
N ILE A 51 -9.26 6.53 15.26
CA ILE A 51 -9.51 5.98 16.61
C ILE A 51 -10.62 4.91 16.55
N MET A 52 -11.76 5.21 15.91
CA MET A 52 -12.85 4.24 15.74
C MET A 52 -12.39 2.94 15.06
N ARG A 53 -11.61 3.01 13.98
CA ARG A 53 -11.05 1.82 13.30
C ARG A 53 -10.15 0.99 14.20
N LYS A 54 -9.48 1.60 15.20
CA LYS A 54 -8.63 0.89 16.18
C LYS A 54 -9.40 0.33 17.37
N LEU A 55 -10.64 0.78 17.59
CA LEU A 55 -11.51 0.32 18.67
C LEU A 55 -12.48 -0.77 18.21
N ASP A 56 -12.99 -0.70 16.98
CA ASP A 56 -13.96 -1.66 16.43
C ASP A 56 -13.43 -2.38 15.18
N PRO A 57 -13.16 -3.70 15.26
CA PRO A 57 -12.82 -4.52 14.09
C PRO A 57 -13.87 -4.50 12.98
N LYS A 58 -15.15 -4.27 13.31
CA LYS A 58 -16.25 -4.26 12.34
C LYS A 58 -16.23 -3.03 11.43
N GLU A 59 -15.79 -1.88 11.94
CA GLU A 59 -15.51 -0.67 11.15
C GLU A 59 -14.30 -0.88 10.22
N SER A 60 -13.34 -1.73 10.62
CA SER A 60 -12.22 -2.13 9.75
C SER A 60 -12.65 -3.12 8.65
N SER A 61 -13.65 -3.97 8.90
CA SER A 61 -14.20 -4.95 7.94
C SER A 61 -15.42 -4.47 7.16
N GLY A 62 -16.01 -3.32 7.52
CA GLY A 62 -17.35 -2.88 7.11
C GLY A 62 -17.45 -2.26 5.72
N THR A 63 -16.35 -2.15 4.99
CA THR A 63 -16.38 -1.81 3.57
C THR A 63 -15.92 -3.04 2.81
N GLY A 64 -16.84 -3.72 2.11
CA GLY A 64 -16.44 -4.60 1.02
C GLY A 64 -15.38 -3.85 0.20
N ALA A 65 -14.23 -4.51 -0.05
CA ALA A 65 -13.06 -3.83 -0.60
C ALA A 65 -13.50 -2.91 -1.75
N CYS A 66 -13.31 -1.60 -1.58
CA CYS A 66 -13.82 -0.65 -2.56
C CYS A 66 -13.10 -0.87 -3.89
N ALA A 67 -13.75 -0.57 -5.02
CA ALA A 67 -13.21 -0.84 -6.35
C ALA A 67 -11.74 -0.37 -6.54
N PRO A 68 -11.29 0.78 -5.99
CA PRO A 68 -9.88 1.18 -6.03
C PRO A 68 -8.92 0.26 -5.27
N LEU A 69 -9.31 -0.28 -4.12
CA LEU A 69 -8.49 -1.23 -3.36
C LEU A 69 -8.37 -2.56 -4.11
N ILE A 70 -9.49 -3.10 -4.60
CA ILE A 70 -9.50 -4.32 -5.42
C ILE A 70 -8.61 -4.13 -6.66
N TRP A 71 -8.73 -2.98 -7.33
CA TRP A 71 -7.90 -2.64 -8.46
C TRP A 71 -6.41 -2.60 -8.10
N GLY A 72 -6.04 -1.87 -7.05
CA GLY A 72 -4.67 -1.78 -6.57
C GLY A 72 -4.07 -3.17 -6.29
N THR A 73 -4.78 -3.99 -5.52
CA THR A 73 -4.35 -5.35 -5.17
C THR A 73 -4.21 -6.27 -6.40
N ARG A 74 -5.08 -6.14 -7.40
CA ARG A 74 -5.00 -6.91 -8.65
C ARG A 74 -3.83 -6.48 -9.53
N PHE A 75 -3.47 -5.20 -9.52
CA PHE A 75 -2.39 -4.70 -10.38
C PHE A 75 -1.02 -4.70 -9.73
N GLU A 76 -0.92 -4.81 -8.40
CA GLU A 76 0.35 -4.83 -7.68
C GLU A 76 1.33 -5.92 -8.19
N PRO A 77 0.93 -7.20 -8.38
CA PRO A 77 1.85 -8.22 -8.90
C PRO A 77 2.36 -7.90 -10.31
N ILE A 78 1.51 -7.31 -11.15
CA ILE A 78 1.85 -6.90 -12.51
C ILE A 78 2.85 -5.73 -12.47
N ALA A 79 2.58 -4.73 -11.62
CA ALA A 79 3.44 -3.58 -11.40
C ALA A 79 4.84 -3.99 -10.92
N LYS A 80 4.90 -4.90 -9.93
CA LYS A 80 6.16 -5.48 -9.42
C LYS A 80 6.94 -6.15 -10.55
N LYS A 81 6.30 -7.04 -11.31
CA LYS A 81 6.94 -7.74 -12.44
C LYS A 81 7.50 -6.78 -13.49
N ILE A 82 6.69 -5.82 -13.95
CA ILE A 82 7.15 -4.80 -14.92
C ILE A 82 8.35 -4.03 -14.36
N TYR A 83 8.30 -3.65 -13.08
CA TYR A 83 9.40 -2.96 -12.45
C TYR A 83 10.68 -3.80 -12.38
N GLU A 84 10.59 -5.09 -11.99
CA GLU A 84 11.73 -6.01 -11.94
C GLU A 84 12.37 -6.27 -13.30
N ASP A 85 11.56 -6.32 -14.36
CA ASP A 85 12.00 -6.46 -15.75
C ASP A 85 12.71 -5.19 -16.24
N GLU A 86 12.15 -4.01 -15.96
CA GLU A 86 12.69 -2.71 -16.40
C GLU A 86 13.96 -2.30 -15.67
N THR A 87 14.07 -2.64 -14.38
CA THR A 87 15.17 -2.18 -13.51
C THR A 87 16.24 -3.22 -13.28
N GLY A 88 15.97 -4.49 -13.62
CA GLY A 88 16.84 -5.60 -13.24
C GLY A 88 16.94 -5.78 -11.72
N CYS A 89 16.04 -5.20 -10.93
CA CYS A 89 15.96 -5.45 -9.50
C CYS A 89 15.07 -6.67 -9.21
N ARG A 90 15.35 -7.34 -8.11
CA ARG A 90 14.48 -8.28 -7.41
C ARG A 90 13.84 -7.55 -6.24
N ILE A 91 12.55 -7.75 -6.03
CA ILE A 91 11.81 -7.19 -4.91
C ILE A 91 11.67 -8.27 -3.84
N VAL A 92 11.99 -7.93 -2.60
CA VAL A 92 11.71 -8.79 -1.44
C VAL A 92 10.57 -8.21 -0.65
N ASP A 93 9.45 -8.92 -0.62
CA ASP A 93 8.30 -8.58 0.20
C ASP A 93 8.67 -8.63 1.69
N VAL A 94 8.12 -7.68 2.45
CA VAL A 94 8.29 -7.61 3.91
C VAL A 94 6.91 -7.55 4.57
N SER A 95 6.78 -8.18 5.73
CA SER A 95 5.54 -8.12 6.51
C SER A 95 5.38 -6.75 7.22
N CYS A 96 4.42 -6.64 8.14
CA CYS A 96 4.23 -5.38 8.87
C CYS A 96 5.38 -5.18 9.88
N VAL A 97 6.25 -4.22 9.57
CA VAL A 97 7.41 -3.81 10.36
C VAL A 97 6.96 -2.88 11.48
N GLN A 98 7.12 -3.30 12.73
CA GLN A 98 6.86 -2.46 13.89
C GLN A 98 8.04 -1.51 14.12
N HIS A 99 7.76 -0.27 14.51
CA HIS A 99 8.80 0.69 14.86
C HIS A 99 9.57 0.22 16.11
N PRO A 100 10.92 0.28 16.13
CA PRO A 100 11.74 -0.33 17.19
C PRO A 100 11.59 0.30 18.58
N VAL A 101 11.21 1.58 18.65
CA VAL A 101 11.02 2.33 19.91
C VAL A 101 9.52 2.53 20.22
N HIS A 102 8.80 3.18 19.32
CA HIS A 102 7.37 3.46 19.45
C HIS A 102 6.51 2.27 18.95
N LEU A 103 6.27 1.28 19.81
CA LEU A 103 5.60 0.03 19.44
C LEU A 103 4.17 0.18 18.90
N PHE A 104 3.54 1.33 19.11
CA PHE A 104 2.23 1.65 18.54
C PHE A 104 2.29 2.12 17.08
N LEU A 105 3.46 2.18 16.47
CA LEU A 105 3.67 2.56 15.08
C LEU A 105 4.14 1.35 14.26
N GLY A 106 3.61 1.22 13.05
CA GLY A 106 4.00 0.16 12.14
C GLY A 106 3.87 0.55 10.68
N ALA A 107 4.54 -0.19 9.81
CA ALA A 107 4.53 0.05 8.38
C ALA A 107 4.55 -1.26 7.59
N SER A 108 4.03 -1.24 6.37
CA SER A 108 4.12 -2.36 5.43
C SER A 108 4.61 -1.78 4.11
N PRO A 109 5.93 -1.67 3.91
CA PRO A 109 6.49 -1.37 2.59
C PRO A 109 6.12 -2.46 1.59
N ASP A 110 5.96 -2.11 0.31
CA ASP A 110 5.65 -3.10 -0.72
C ASP A 110 6.85 -3.99 -1.06
N GLY A 111 8.07 -3.57 -0.70
CA GLY A 111 9.25 -4.42 -0.66
C GLY A 111 10.57 -3.68 -0.46
N ILE A 112 11.65 -4.45 -0.45
CA ILE A 112 13.04 -3.98 -0.48
C ILE A 112 13.66 -4.37 -1.82
N LEU A 113 14.39 -3.43 -2.43
CA LEU A 113 15.00 -3.58 -3.74
C LEU A 113 16.40 -4.20 -3.65
N PHE A 114 16.64 -5.24 -4.46
CA PHE A 114 17.93 -5.90 -4.61
C PHE A 114 18.26 -6.04 -6.11
N PRO A 115 19.17 -5.24 -6.66
CA PRO A 115 19.70 -5.43 -8.02
C PRO A 115 20.09 -6.90 -8.26
N LYS A 116 19.77 -7.45 -9.46
CA LYS A 116 20.05 -8.85 -9.84
C LYS A 116 21.55 -9.10 -10.02
N GLU A 117 22.27 -8.12 -10.54
CA GLU A 117 23.72 -8.11 -10.40
C GLU A 117 24.01 -7.74 -8.95
N GLU A 118 24.87 -8.50 -8.25
CA GLU A 118 25.24 -8.24 -6.84
C GLU A 118 26.09 -6.96 -6.67
N ASP A 119 25.83 -5.95 -7.49
CA ASP A 119 26.43 -4.64 -7.41
C ASP A 119 25.74 -3.83 -6.31
N LYS A 120 26.33 -3.87 -5.11
CA LYS A 120 25.94 -3.03 -3.98
C LYS A 120 26.15 -1.52 -4.24
N THR A 121 26.76 -1.13 -5.37
CA THR A 121 26.91 0.27 -5.76
C THR A 121 25.71 0.80 -6.55
N ASP A 122 24.82 -0.08 -7.03
CA ASP A 122 23.54 0.35 -7.58
C ASP A 122 22.75 1.09 -6.48
N LYS A 123 22.26 2.27 -6.86
CA LYS A 123 21.53 3.16 -5.97
C LYS A 123 20.34 2.46 -5.33
N ARG A 124 19.67 1.53 -6.02
CA ARG A 124 18.49 0.82 -5.53
C ARG A 124 18.79 -0.23 -4.47
N TRP A 125 20.04 -0.64 -4.30
CA TRP A 125 20.37 -1.67 -3.31
C TRP A 125 19.88 -1.29 -1.90
N GLY A 126 19.03 -2.15 -1.33
CA GLY A 126 18.53 -2.02 0.03
C GLY A 126 17.53 -0.89 0.25
N ARG A 127 17.01 -0.26 -0.81
CA ARG A 127 15.98 0.79 -0.70
C ARG A 127 14.59 0.18 -0.60
N LEU A 128 13.68 0.92 0.04
CA LEU A 128 12.26 0.58 0.01
C LEU A 128 11.66 0.90 -1.36
N VAL A 129 10.52 0.27 -1.66
CA VAL A 129 9.67 0.64 -2.79
C VAL A 129 8.21 0.68 -2.35
N GLU A 130 7.47 1.64 -2.90
CA GLU A 130 6.02 1.82 -2.69
C GLU A 130 5.32 1.93 -4.06
N PHE A 131 4.54 0.92 -4.41
CA PHE A 131 3.77 0.84 -5.64
C PHE A 131 2.37 1.42 -5.46
N LYS A 132 1.95 2.27 -6.41
CA LYS A 132 0.58 2.77 -6.51
C LYS A 132 0.02 2.50 -7.90
N CYS A 133 -1.16 1.88 -7.93
CA CYS A 133 -1.92 1.66 -9.16
C CYS A 133 -3.26 2.42 -9.09
N PRO A 134 -3.29 3.75 -9.26
CA PRO A 134 -4.53 4.51 -9.16
C PRO A 134 -5.47 4.22 -10.34
N ILE A 135 -6.76 4.04 -10.05
CA ILE A 135 -7.79 3.83 -11.09
C ILE A 135 -8.33 5.15 -11.65
N SER A 136 -8.61 6.13 -10.79
CA SER A 136 -9.37 7.34 -11.15
C SER A 136 -8.72 8.66 -10.74
N ARG A 137 -7.64 8.63 -9.94
CA ARG A 137 -6.93 9.85 -9.55
C ARG A 137 -6.20 10.43 -10.74
N ASP A 138 -6.35 11.73 -11.00
CA ASP A 138 -5.60 12.40 -12.08
C ASP A 138 -4.07 12.35 -11.86
N PRO A 139 -3.29 12.27 -12.94
CA PRO A 139 -1.83 12.36 -12.85
C PRO A 139 -1.42 13.73 -12.31
N LYS A 140 -0.48 13.72 -11.36
CA LYS A 140 0.12 14.93 -10.79
C LYS A 140 1.64 14.89 -10.93
N PRO A 141 2.30 16.03 -11.19
CA PRO A 141 3.74 16.10 -11.28
C PRO A 141 4.40 15.80 -9.93
N GLU A 142 3.78 16.18 -8.81
CA GLU A 142 4.23 15.85 -7.47
C GLU A 142 3.66 14.51 -6.96
N ILE A 143 4.37 13.89 -6.00
CA ILE A 143 3.83 12.77 -5.23
C ILE A 143 2.76 13.31 -4.27
N PRO A 144 1.56 12.71 -4.21
CA PRO A 144 0.56 13.09 -3.22
C PRO A 144 1.12 13.08 -1.79
N ASN A 145 0.91 14.16 -1.04
CA ASN A 145 1.57 14.37 0.26
C ASN A 145 1.32 13.24 1.28
N HIS A 146 0.13 12.62 1.27
CA HIS A 146 -0.14 11.49 2.16
C HIS A 146 0.74 10.26 1.85
N TYR A 147 1.15 10.04 0.60
CA TYR A 147 2.12 9.00 0.26
C TYR A 147 3.54 9.36 0.70
N ILE A 148 3.90 10.66 0.71
CA ILE A 148 5.16 11.09 1.33
C ILE A 148 5.16 10.71 2.81
N HIS A 149 4.13 11.08 3.58
CA HIS A 149 4.03 10.70 4.99
C HIS A 149 4.00 9.17 5.21
N GLN A 150 3.35 8.43 4.31
CA GLN A 150 3.37 6.96 4.34
C GLN A 150 4.80 6.43 4.18
N MET A 151 5.55 6.90 3.19
CA MET A 151 6.93 6.47 2.95
C MET A 151 7.87 6.91 4.09
N GLN A 152 7.68 8.08 4.67
CA GLN A 152 8.44 8.51 5.84
C GLN A 152 8.23 7.57 7.03
N MET A 153 6.99 7.19 7.34
CA MET A 153 6.73 6.19 8.39
C MET A 153 7.36 4.83 8.09
N GLN A 154 7.36 4.39 6.82
CA GLN A 154 8.05 3.16 6.41
C GLN A 154 9.56 3.25 6.68
N MET A 155 10.19 4.36 6.34
CA MET A 155 11.62 4.62 6.60
C MET A 155 11.92 4.70 8.11
N GLU A 156 11.03 5.27 8.92
CA GLU A 156 11.19 5.27 10.39
C GLU A 156 11.09 3.86 11.00
N CYS A 157 10.11 3.06 10.57
CA CYS A 157 9.94 1.69 11.11
C CYS A 157 11.11 0.77 10.73
N THR A 158 11.57 0.89 9.49
CA THR A 158 12.61 0.02 8.92
C THR A 158 14.02 0.49 9.22
N GLY A 159 14.23 1.79 9.48
CA GLY A 159 15.56 2.40 9.55
C GLY A 159 16.27 2.49 8.19
N ILE A 160 15.56 2.20 7.09
CA ILE A 160 16.05 2.39 5.73
C ILE A 160 15.84 3.86 5.36
N ASP A 161 16.82 4.45 4.69
CA ASP A 161 17.00 5.88 4.51
C ASP A 161 16.37 6.44 3.21
N GLU A 162 15.82 5.58 2.34
CA GLU A 162 15.21 6.01 1.09
C GLU A 162 14.13 5.03 0.61
N CYS A 163 13.06 5.58 0.01
CA CYS A 163 11.98 4.82 -0.61
C CYS A 163 11.75 5.30 -2.05
N GLU A 164 11.63 4.38 -3.02
CA GLU A 164 11.22 4.70 -4.38
C GLU A 164 9.69 4.64 -4.49
N TYR A 165 9.08 5.78 -4.76
CA TYR A 165 7.68 5.87 -5.16
C TYR A 165 7.54 5.43 -6.60
N VAL A 166 6.68 4.45 -6.87
CA VAL A 166 6.42 3.93 -8.21
C VAL A 166 4.92 3.92 -8.49
N GLU A 167 4.48 4.75 -9.43
CA GLU A 167 3.08 4.80 -9.84
C GLU A 167 2.92 4.25 -11.26
N PHE A 168 2.16 3.15 -11.38
CA PHE A 168 1.77 2.58 -12.66
C PHE A 168 0.31 2.90 -12.96
N ARG A 169 0.05 3.47 -14.12
CA ARG A 169 -1.30 3.80 -14.58
C ARG A 169 -1.73 2.81 -15.64
N PHE A 170 -2.50 1.82 -15.20
CA PHE A 170 -3.14 0.87 -16.08
C PHE A 170 -4.48 1.43 -16.57
N LYS A 171 -4.81 1.17 -17.83
CA LYS A 171 -6.13 1.43 -18.40
C LYS A 171 -6.75 0.10 -18.78
N GLN A 172 -7.93 -0.19 -18.24
CA GLN A 172 -8.76 -1.28 -18.74
C GLN A 172 -9.34 -0.89 -20.10
N VAL A 173 -9.21 -1.78 -21.08
CA VAL A 173 -9.63 -1.56 -22.46
C VAL A 173 -10.44 -2.75 -22.97
N TYR A 174 -11.19 -2.56 -24.05
CA TYR A 174 -11.86 -3.68 -24.73
C TYR A 174 -10.87 -4.49 -25.56
N TYR A 175 -11.25 -5.74 -25.88
CA TYR A 175 -10.40 -6.68 -26.61
C TYR A 175 -9.84 -6.14 -27.95
N ALA A 176 -10.65 -5.39 -28.70
CA ALA A 176 -10.22 -4.81 -29.98
C ALA A 176 -9.09 -3.77 -29.79
N GLU A 177 -9.25 -2.86 -28.83
CA GLU A 177 -8.23 -1.86 -28.48
C GLU A 177 -6.98 -2.55 -27.91
N TRP A 178 -7.14 -3.54 -27.05
CA TRP A 178 -6.04 -4.35 -26.53
C TRP A 178 -5.26 -5.04 -27.64
N THR A 179 -5.94 -5.64 -28.61
CA THR A 179 -5.30 -6.36 -29.73
C THR A 179 -4.48 -5.41 -30.58
N ALA A 180 -5.03 -4.23 -30.90
CA ALA A 180 -4.38 -3.21 -31.71
C ALA A 180 -3.25 -2.44 -31.01
N PHE A 181 -3.18 -2.45 -29.68
CA PHE A 181 -2.17 -1.70 -28.93
C PHE A 181 -0.77 -2.33 -29.04
N GLU A 182 0.25 -1.54 -29.37
CA GLU A 182 1.63 -2.02 -29.57
C GLU A 182 2.52 -1.91 -28.31
N GLY A 183 2.09 -1.14 -27.30
CA GLY A 183 2.83 -0.97 -26.04
C GLY A 183 2.65 -2.11 -25.04
N LYS A 184 3.15 -1.93 -23.81
CA LYS A 184 3.01 -2.92 -22.73
C LYS A 184 1.53 -3.13 -22.40
N LYS A 185 1.07 -4.36 -22.55
CA LYS A 185 -0.32 -4.78 -22.33
C LYS A 185 -0.36 -6.19 -21.77
N GLY A 186 -1.49 -6.55 -21.17
CA GLY A 186 -1.69 -7.91 -20.69
C GLY A 186 -3.15 -8.20 -20.38
N VAL A 187 -3.38 -9.36 -19.81
CA VAL A 187 -4.70 -9.82 -19.39
C VAL A 187 -4.57 -10.62 -18.10
N PHE A 188 -5.54 -10.47 -17.23
CA PHE A 188 -5.76 -11.39 -16.11
C PHE A 188 -7.25 -11.69 -16.01
N ALA A 189 -7.58 -12.77 -15.30
CA ALA A 189 -8.95 -13.16 -15.04
C ALA A 189 -9.19 -13.13 -13.52
N ALA A 190 -10.34 -12.63 -13.10
CA ALA A 190 -10.75 -12.60 -11.70
C ALA A 190 -12.07 -13.34 -11.51
N ILE A 191 -12.19 -14.11 -10.43
CA ILE A 191 -13.43 -14.79 -10.01
C ILE A 191 -14.00 -14.06 -8.78
N GLY A 192 -15.32 -14.15 -8.58
CA GLY A 192 -16.07 -13.38 -7.56
C GLY A 192 -15.52 -13.42 -6.14
N ASP A 193 -14.81 -14.49 -5.74
CA ASP A 193 -14.16 -14.64 -4.42
C ASP A 193 -12.86 -13.82 -4.26
N GLY A 194 -12.44 -13.10 -5.29
CA GLY A 194 -11.23 -12.30 -5.29
C GLY A 194 -9.98 -13.05 -5.77
N LYS A 195 -10.10 -14.33 -6.18
CA LYS A 195 -8.99 -15.06 -6.80
C LYS A 195 -8.68 -14.44 -8.17
N VAL A 196 -7.39 -14.24 -8.44
CA VAL A 196 -6.89 -13.62 -9.67
C VAL A 196 -5.89 -14.55 -10.33
N PHE A 197 -6.05 -14.74 -11.63
CA PHE A 197 -5.18 -15.55 -12.46
C PHE A 197 -4.49 -14.61 -13.45
N TYR A 198 -3.17 -14.53 -13.40
CA TYR A 198 -2.38 -13.70 -14.29
C TYR A 198 -1.89 -14.53 -15.46
N ARG A 199 -1.95 -13.97 -16.68
CA ARG A 199 -1.34 -14.61 -17.85
C ARG A 199 0.15 -14.31 -17.88
N GLU A 200 0.97 -15.33 -18.13
CA GLU A 200 2.39 -15.16 -18.39
C GLU A 200 2.65 -14.64 -19.82
N ASP A 201 3.70 -13.82 -20.00
CA ASP A 201 4.04 -13.24 -21.30
C ASP A 201 4.43 -14.31 -22.35
N THR A 202 4.83 -15.50 -21.89
CA THR A 202 5.19 -16.65 -22.73
C THR A 202 4.00 -17.47 -23.23
N GLN A 203 2.80 -17.28 -22.67
CA GLN A 203 1.61 -18.06 -23.03
C GLN A 203 0.79 -17.33 -24.10
N THR A 204 0.24 -18.09 -25.06
CA THR A 204 -0.78 -17.55 -25.95
C THR A 204 -2.08 -17.28 -25.14
N LEU A 205 -2.93 -16.38 -25.64
CA LEU A 205 -4.20 -16.08 -24.98
C LEU A 205 -5.12 -17.31 -24.92
N GLU A 206 -5.09 -18.13 -25.98
CA GLU A 206 -5.91 -19.33 -26.10
C GLU A 206 -5.44 -20.42 -25.13
N ASP A 207 -4.14 -20.73 -25.13
CA ASP A 207 -3.58 -21.74 -24.22
C ASP A 207 -3.80 -21.37 -22.75
N TRP A 208 -3.60 -20.08 -22.41
CA TRP A 208 -3.82 -19.62 -21.04
C TRP A 208 -5.29 -19.71 -20.64
N LYS A 209 -6.23 -19.29 -21.49
CA LYS A 209 -7.67 -19.43 -21.21
C LYS A 209 -8.07 -20.90 -21.07
N GLY A 210 -7.52 -21.79 -21.89
CA GLY A 210 -7.74 -23.23 -21.79
C GLY A 210 -7.15 -23.88 -20.53
N SER A 211 -6.19 -23.21 -19.88
CA SER A 211 -5.59 -23.66 -18.61
C SER A 211 -6.35 -23.21 -17.36
N LEU A 212 -7.33 -22.31 -17.50
CA LEU A 212 -8.16 -21.85 -16.38
C LEU A 212 -9.10 -22.99 -15.93
N GLU A 213 -9.13 -23.27 -14.64
CA GLU A 213 -9.99 -24.30 -14.04
C GLU A 213 -11.43 -23.79 -13.86
N GLY A 214 -12.44 -24.67 -13.92
CA GLY A 214 -13.84 -24.29 -13.68
C GLY A 214 -14.57 -23.76 -14.92
N ASP A 215 -15.72 -23.10 -14.71
CA ASP A 215 -16.53 -22.56 -15.81
C ASP A 215 -15.94 -21.23 -16.30
N THR A 216 -15.76 -21.11 -17.61
CA THR A 216 -15.25 -19.87 -18.23
C THR A 216 -16.18 -18.68 -18.03
N ASP A 217 -17.48 -18.92 -17.82
CA ASP A 217 -18.48 -17.87 -17.61
C ASP A 217 -18.37 -17.18 -16.25
N ASP A 218 -17.67 -17.80 -15.29
CA ASP A 218 -17.43 -17.24 -13.96
C ASP A 218 -16.28 -16.21 -13.94
N TYR A 219 -15.52 -16.11 -15.04
CA TYR A 219 -14.34 -15.27 -15.13
C TYR A 219 -14.65 -13.87 -15.65
N GLN A 220 -14.28 -12.86 -14.86
CA GLN A 220 -14.14 -11.50 -15.34
C GLN A 220 -12.74 -11.31 -15.95
N PHE A 221 -12.66 -11.29 -17.27
CA PHE A 221 -11.42 -10.95 -17.98
C PHE A 221 -11.17 -9.44 -17.96
N VAL A 222 -9.98 -9.04 -17.52
CA VAL A 222 -9.51 -7.66 -17.54
C VAL A 222 -8.36 -7.55 -18.53
N TYR A 223 -8.65 -6.98 -19.70
CA TYR A 223 -7.64 -6.59 -20.67
C TYR A 223 -7.14 -5.20 -20.32
N TRP A 224 -5.83 -5.04 -20.21
CA TRP A 224 -5.23 -3.79 -19.77
C TRP A 224 -4.07 -3.38 -20.66
N ILE A 225 -3.85 -2.07 -20.73
CA ILE A 225 -2.66 -1.44 -21.30
C ILE A 225 -1.98 -0.59 -20.22
N LEU A 226 -0.66 -0.47 -20.30
CA LEU A 226 0.09 0.46 -19.46
C LEU A 226 0.08 1.85 -20.13
N ALA A 227 -0.58 2.81 -19.49
CA ALA A 227 -0.71 4.17 -20.01
C ALA A 227 0.50 5.06 -19.65
N SER A 228 0.97 4.96 -18.40
CA SER A 228 2.17 5.68 -17.97
C SER A 228 2.75 5.11 -16.68
N THR A 229 4.02 5.43 -16.45
CA THR A 229 4.76 5.09 -15.23
C THR A 229 5.45 6.33 -14.69
N LYS A 230 5.48 6.48 -13.36
CA LYS A 230 6.20 7.52 -12.65
C LYS A 230 7.06 6.89 -11.56
N LYS A 231 8.34 7.29 -11.48
CA LYS A 231 9.30 6.79 -10.49
C LYS A 231 10.04 7.97 -9.87
N GLU A 232 10.03 8.06 -8.55
CA GLU A 232 10.69 9.14 -7.81
C GLU A 232 11.26 8.61 -6.50
N PHE A 233 12.50 8.99 -6.19
CA PHE A 233 13.12 8.64 -4.92
C PHE A 233 12.79 9.67 -3.85
N VAL A 234 12.41 9.19 -2.67
CA VAL A 234 12.09 10.01 -1.49
C VAL A 234 13.08 9.67 -0.38
N PRO A 235 13.96 10.61 0.01
CA PRO A 235 14.86 10.42 1.13
C PRO A 235 14.12 10.53 2.46
N LYS A 236 14.61 9.82 3.48
CA LYS A 236 14.16 9.97 4.85
C LYS A 236 14.41 11.40 5.32
N ASP A 237 13.39 12.02 5.90
CA ASP A 237 13.50 13.28 6.61
C ASP A 237 13.76 12.97 8.11
N PRO A 238 14.95 13.29 8.65
CA PRO A 238 15.28 13.03 10.04
C PRO A 238 14.39 13.75 11.06
N GLN A 239 13.70 14.82 10.66
CA GLN A 239 12.81 15.59 11.53
C GLN A 239 11.36 15.14 11.45
N TRP A 240 11.01 14.29 10.49
CA TRP A 240 9.63 13.90 10.24
C TRP A 240 8.96 13.28 11.46
N LEU A 241 9.60 12.26 12.06
CA LEU A 241 9.04 11.61 13.24
C LEU A 241 8.96 12.58 14.42
N THR A 242 10.00 13.36 14.68
CA THR A 242 10.00 14.34 15.78
C THR A 242 8.84 15.33 15.64
N THR A 243 8.54 15.76 14.41
CA THR A 243 7.46 16.70 14.11
C THR A 243 6.08 16.10 14.33
N HIS A 244 5.87 14.83 13.93
CA HIS A 244 4.55 14.20 13.93
C HIS A 244 4.28 13.27 15.12
N LEU A 245 5.31 12.90 15.89
CA LEU A 245 5.18 12.00 17.04
C LEU A 245 4.20 12.51 18.10
N PRO A 246 4.14 13.82 18.46
CA PRO A 246 3.17 14.30 19.44
C PRO A 246 1.72 14.00 19.05
N ASP A 247 1.34 14.21 17.78
CA ASP A 247 -0.02 13.95 17.30
C ASP A 247 -0.33 12.46 17.23
N LEU A 248 0.65 11.65 16.79
CA LEU A 248 0.55 10.20 16.76
C LEU A 248 0.37 9.62 18.16
N GLN A 249 1.18 10.08 19.12
CA GLN A 249 1.12 9.66 20.52
C GLN A 249 -0.21 10.06 21.15
N ALA A 250 -0.63 11.33 21.01
CA ALA A 250 -1.90 11.80 21.54
C ALA A 250 -3.10 11.04 20.93
N THR A 251 -3.03 10.66 19.67
CA THR A 251 -4.04 9.82 19.02
C THR A 251 -4.06 8.41 19.61
N TRP A 252 -2.89 7.81 19.82
CA TRP A 252 -2.80 6.47 20.38
C TRP A 252 -3.19 6.40 21.85
N ASP A 253 -2.82 7.41 22.65
CA ASP A 253 -3.20 7.50 24.06
C ASP A 253 -4.72 7.55 24.23
N GLU A 254 -5.43 8.22 23.32
CA GLU A 254 -6.89 8.24 23.30
C GLU A 254 -7.48 6.88 22.92
N VAL A 255 -6.87 6.15 21.97
CA VAL A 255 -7.24 4.75 21.68
C VAL A 255 -7.10 3.89 22.94
N VAL A 256 -5.97 3.98 23.65
CA VAL A 256 -5.72 3.21 24.87
C VAL A 256 -6.76 3.54 25.95
N LYS A 257 -7.01 4.83 26.19
CA LYS A 257 -8.03 5.28 27.15
C LYS A 257 -9.42 4.72 26.84
N HIS A 258 -9.83 4.74 25.57
CA HIS A 258 -11.12 4.19 25.16
C HIS A 258 -11.19 2.67 25.30
N ARG A 259 -10.10 1.94 25.00
CA ARG A 259 -10.00 0.50 25.22
C ARG A 259 -10.16 0.14 26.70
N GLU A 260 -9.45 0.85 27.58
CA GLU A 260 -9.51 0.62 29.03
C GLU A 260 -10.90 0.92 29.60
N ALA A 261 -11.54 1.98 29.11
CA ALA A 261 -12.89 2.38 29.56
C ALA A 261 -14.03 1.61 28.87
N GLY A 262 -13.77 0.86 27.79
CA GLY A 262 -14.81 0.25 26.96
C GLY A 262 -15.74 1.27 26.29
N THR A 263 -15.20 2.42 25.87
CA THR A 263 -15.96 3.55 25.31
C THR A 263 -15.53 3.90 23.89
N PHE A 264 -16.24 4.82 23.24
CA PHE A 264 -15.94 5.34 21.90
C PHE A 264 -15.83 6.87 21.93
N PRO A 265 -15.06 7.49 21.00
CA PRO A 265 -14.99 8.93 20.89
C PRO A 265 -16.35 9.54 20.54
N GLU A 266 -16.67 10.69 21.17
CA GLU A 266 -17.92 11.42 20.94
C GLU A 266 -18.06 11.84 19.47
N ALA A 267 -19.30 11.93 19.00
CA ALA A 267 -19.57 12.47 17.67
C ALA A 267 -19.29 13.98 17.63
N PRO A 268 -18.78 14.52 16.50
CA PRO A 268 -18.66 15.96 16.34
C PRO A 268 -20.01 16.62 16.59
N VAL A 269 -20.04 17.66 17.41
CA VAL A 269 -21.23 18.49 17.56
C VAL A 269 -21.47 19.16 16.21
N LYS A 270 -22.58 18.81 15.53
CA LYS A 270 -22.96 19.47 14.29
C LYS A 270 -23.15 20.97 14.58
N PRO A 271 -22.57 21.89 13.80
CA PRO A 271 -22.85 23.30 13.98
C PRO A 271 -24.36 23.51 13.78
N VAL A 272 -25.01 24.11 14.77
CA VAL A 272 -26.42 24.50 14.68
C VAL A 272 -26.48 25.60 13.63
N THR A 273 -27.01 25.29 12.45
CA THR A 273 -27.34 26.30 11.45
C THR A 273 -28.45 27.16 12.03
N VAL A 274 -28.10 28.35 12.55
CA VAL A 274 -29.10 29.36 12.89
C VAL A 274 -29.59 29.92 11.56
N THR A 275 -30.73 29.42 11.09
CA THR A 275 -31.49 30.10 10.04
C THR A 275 -32.02 31.39 10.65
N LEU A 276 -31.40 32.52 10.30
CA LEU A 276 -32.02 33.82 10.48
C LEU A 276 -33.14 33.92 9.45
N ASP A 277 -34.38 33.79 9.90
CA ASP A 277 -35.53 34.20 9.10
C ASP A 277 -35.43 35.71 8.89
N ILE A 278 -35.21 36.13 7.63
CA ILE A 278 -35.25 37.53 7.17
C ILE A 278 -36.60 37.77 6.51
#